data_AF-A0A7X9XCS8-F1
#
_entry.id   AF-A0A7X9XCS8-F1
#
_cell.length_a   1.000
_cell.length_b   1.000
_cell.length_c   1.000
_cell.angle_alpha   90.00
_cell.angle_beta   90.00
_cell.angle_gamma   90.00
#
_symmetry.space_group_name_H-M   'P 1'
#
loop_
_entity.id
_entity.type
_entity.pdbx_description
1 polymer ?
#
loop_
_entity_poly.entity_id
_entity_poly.type
_entity_poly.pdbx_seq_one_letter_code
_entity_poly.pdbx_strand_id
1 'polypeptide(L)'
;MKIYSSFANKLAASALLATTLFSCSETKEIINDLDPGYDVPTTYAFDNVDYSGQTARIQMLDSLERYIKSGNDGTTKLEESVMLSIYSNESGTLFNSSKDLESKTYDEATLTVNVKSEVYDYFKSAETASGNADNIYEGRLFDAEGHEPAQMVAKGLMGAVLYYQAVSYYLSDEKLDTDNEEVTEGKGTAMEHYWDEAFGYFGAAADYPVNTEATNWYWAKYAKSRAGVYDVSGEIFTAFLKGRAAITAKDYDTRDAQRDIIVAKWEELVAINVIHYLNAILTDTTDGDRMHHWSEALAFAWCLQYNASKAITNDNLDKVIAAHGNNVDELTTENIIEIKSILQSTYGFTSEVVNSL
;
A
#
# COMPACT_ATOMS: atom_id res chain seq x y z
N MET A 1 20.46 -91.78 -10.70
CA MET A 1 21.10 -91.97 -9.38
C MET A 1 21.31 -90.59 -8.75
N LYS A 2 20.64 -90.33 -7.62
CA LYS A 2 20.87 -89.32 -6.54
C LYS A 2 21.17 -87.85 -6.94
N ILE A 3 20.26 -86.89 -6.71
CA ILE A 3 19.92 -86.12 -5.47
C ILE A 3 20.64 -84.73 -5.40
N TYR A 4 19.81 -83.67 -5.43
CA TYR A 4 19.76 -82.36 -4.74
C TYR A 4 20.99 -81.49 -4.39
N SER A 5 20.78 -80.19 -4.69
CA SER A 5 21.11 -78.98 -3.90
C SER A 5 22.59 -78.54 -3.85
N SER A 6 22.97 -77.26 -3.76
CA SER A 6 22.28 -76.07 -3.26
C SER A 6 22.94 -74.78 -3.78
N PHE A 7 22.14 -73.71 -3.74
CA PHE A 7 22.45 -72.29 -3.70
C PHE A 7 23.89 -71.86 -3.34
N ALA A 8 24.42 -70.87 -4.09
CA ALA A 8 25.01 -69.67 -3.49
C ALA A 8 25.09 -68.51 -4.52
N ASN A 9 24.37 -67.45 -4.18
CA ASN A 9 24.38 -66.10 -4.73
C ASN A 9 25.75 -65.57 -5.18
N LYS A 10 25.79 -64.85 -6.31
CA LYS A 10 26.39 -63.50 -6.44
C LYS A 10 25.73 -62.79 -7.63
N LEU A 11 24.61 -62.11 -7.37
CA LEU A 11 24.06 -61.09 -8.25
C LEU A 11 24.99 -59.86 -8.17
N ALA A 12 25.69 -59.56 -9.26
CA ALA A 12 26.31 -58.26 -9.46
C ALA A 12 25.20 -57.28 -9.85
N ALA A 13 24.78 -56.46 -8.88
CA ALA A 13 23.86 -55.35 -9.12
C ALA A 13 24.55 -54.33 -10.03
N SER A 14 24.02 -54.17 -11.24
CA SER A 14 24.34 -53.04 -12.11
C SER A 14 23.74 -51.79 -11.48
N ALA A 15 24.59 -50.80 -11.22
CA ALA A 15 24.18 -49.50 -10.71
C ALA A 15 23.29 -48.80 -11.75
N LEU A 16 21.99 -48.81 -11.49
CA LEU A 16 21.03 -47.98 -12.21
C LEU A 16 21.13 -46.56 -11.65
N LEU A 17 21.80 -45.68 -12.38
CA LEU A 17 21.85 -44.26 -12.10
C LEU A 17 20.43 -43.70 -12.36
N ALA A 18 19.60 -43.67 -11.32
CA ALA A 18 18.30 -42.99 -11.34
C ALA A 18 18.56 -41.48 -11.33
N THR A 19 18.72 -40.89 -12.50
CA THR A 19 18.56 -39.45 -12.69
C THR A 19 17.10 -39.13 -12.41
N THR A 20 16.83 -38.67 -11.18
CA THR A 20 15.62 -37.95 -10.84
C THR A 20 15.54 -36.73 -11.77
N LEU A 21 14.65 -36.79 -12.74
CA LEU A 21 14.20 -35.62 -13.47
C LEU A 21 13.50 -34.71 -12.45
N PHE A 22 14.26 -33.77 -11.89
CA PHE A 22 13.66 -32.56 -11.35
C PHE A 22 12.96 -31.87 -12.52
N SER A 23 11.63 -31.85 -12.45
CA SER A 23 10.80 -30.97 -13.27
C SER A 23 11.18 -29.53 -12.94
N CYS A 24 12.16 -28.99 -13.65
CA CYS A 24 12.28 -27.55 -13.83
C CYS A 24 10.99 -27.08 -14.51
N SER A 25 10.06 -26.49 -13.77
CA SER A 25 9.20 -25.49 -14.38
C SER A 25 10.10 -24.29 -14.68
N GLU A 26 10.67 -24.26 -15.88
CA GLU A 26 11.02 -22.99 -16.51
C GLU A 26 9.70 -22.23 -16.75
N THR A 27 9.16 -21.58 -15.72
CA THR A 27 8.37 -20.38 -15.91
C THR A 27 9.35 -19.22 -16.01
N LYS A 28 10.10 -19.22 -17.13
CA LYS A 28 10.60 -17.98 -17.71
C LYS A 28 9.38 -17.13 -18.03
N GLU A 29 9.39 -15.91 -17.52
CA GLU A 29 8.79 -14.71 -18.10
C GLU A 29 7.76 -14.96 -19.20
N ILE A 30 6.50 -15.11 -18.78
CA ILE A 30 5.37 -14.71 -19.62
C ILE A 30 4.68 -13.59 -18.84
N ILE A 31 5.36 -12.46 -18.70
CA ILE A 31 4.61 -11.20 -18.62
C ILE A 31 4.27 -10.90 -20.07
N ASN A 32 2.99 -11.05 -20.41
CA ASN A 32 2.44 -10.77 -21.72
C ASN A 32 2.84 -9.36 -22.17
N ASP A 33 3.91 -9.30 -22.97
CA ASP A 33 4.10 -8.27 -24.00
C ASP A 33 3.32 -8.69 -25.26
N LEU A 34 2.08 -9.15 -25.05
CA LEU A 34 1.12 -9.25 -26.13
C LEU A 34 0.79 -7.80 -26.46
N ASP A 35 1.26 -7.33 -27.61
CA ASP A 35 0.68 -6.18 -28.29
C ASP A 35 -0.85 -6.35 -28.24
N PRO A 36 -1.56 -5.51 -27.47
CA PRO A 36 -2.98 -5.71 -27.23
C PRO A 36 -3.81 -5.47 -28.50
N GLY A 37 -3.19 -5.02 -29.60
CA GLY A 37 -3.86 -4.71 -30.85
C GLY A 37 -4.60 -3.37 -30.81
N TYR A 38 -4.37 -2.55 -29.77
CA TYR A 38 -4.86 -1.19 -29.63
C TYR A 38 -3.80 -0.28 -28.98
N ASP A 39 -3.90 1.02 -29.25
CA ASP A 39 -2.96 2.01 -28.75
C ASP A 39 -3.12 2.20 -27.23
N VAL A 40 -2.04 2.02 -26.48
CA VAL A 40 -1.96 2.38 -25.05
C VAL A 40 -1.21 3.71 -24.94
N PRO A 41 -1.81 4.77 -24.38
CA PRO A 41 -1.13 6.05 -24.24
C PRO A 41 0.01 5.97 -23.23
N THR A 42 1.01 6.85 -23.34
CA THR A 42 2.15 6.92 -22.41
C THR A 42 1.88 7.78 -21.17
N THR A 43 0.75 8.49 -21.17
CA THR A 43 0.23 9.32 -20.08
C THR A 43 -1.24 8.97 -19.85
N TYR A 44 -1.77 9.24 -18.67
CA TYR A 44 -3.17 9.01 -18.29
C TYR A 44 -4.09 10.08 -18.91
N ALA A 45 -4.05 10.22 -20.23
CA ALA A 45 -4.74 11.24 -21.02
C ALA A 45 -5.80 10.58 -21.91
N PHE A 46 -6.75 9.88 -21.29
CA PHE A 46 -7.90 9.31 -21.97
C PHE A 46 -9.03 10.34 -22.13
N ASP A 47 -9.95 10.09 -23.05
CA ASP A 47 -11.19 10.86 -23.15
C ASP A 47 -12.14 10.50 -21.98
N ASN A 48 -12.95 11.47 -21.56
CA ASN A 48 -13.96 11.31 -20.52
C ASN A 48 -13.43 10.72 -19.20
N VAL A 49 -12.41 11.34 -18.62
CA VAL A 49 -11.83 10.91 -17.33
C VAL A 49 -12.30 11.82 -16.20
N ASP A 50 -12.81 11.23 -15.12
CA ASP A 50 -13.12 11.93 -13.87
C ASP A 50 -12.67 11.12 -12.65
N TYR A 51 -11.83 11.76 -11.84
CA TYR A 51 -11.45 11.29 -10.50
C TYR A 51 -11.32 12.48 -9.54
N SER A 52 -12.05 13.56 -9.82
CA SER A 52 -12.00 14.81 -9.03
C SER A 52 -12.39 14.59 -7.58
N GLY A 53 -13.29 13.64 -7.30
CA GLY A 53 -13.67 13.26 -5.93
C GLY A 53 -12.51 12.63 -5.14
N GLN A 54 -11.65 11.85 -5.80
CA GLN A 54 -10.46 11.25 -5.20
C GLN A 54 -9.40 12.30 -4.95
N THR A 55 -9.17 13.20 -5.90
CA THR A 55 -8.29 14.36 -5.71
C THR A 55 -8.74 15.21 -4.51
N ALA A 56 -10.04 15.48 -4.38
CA ALA A 56 -10.56 16.22 -3.23
C ALA A 56 -10.30 15.52 -1.88
N ARG A 57 -10.48 14.19 -1.80
CA ARG A 57 -10.16 13.42 -0.58
C ARG A 57 -8.67 13.45 -0.25
N ILE A 58 -7.80 13.33 -1.25
CA ILE A 58 -6.35 13.47 -1.08
C ILE A 58 -6.01 14.86 -0.52
N GLN A 59 -6.64 15.92 -1.02
CA GLN A 59 -6.45 17.28 -0.54
C GLN A 59 -7.00 17.51 0.87
N MET A 60 -8.11 16.84 1.23
CA MET A 60 -8.61 16.81 2.62
C MET A 60 -7.62 16.12 3.55
N LEU A 61 -7.06 14.98 3.13
CA LEU A 61 -6.06 14.25 3.92
C LEU A 61 -4.79 15.10 4.14
N ASP A 62 -4.32 15.77 3.09
CA ASP A 62 -3.19 16.68 3.16
C ASP A 62 -3.47 17.90 4.04
N SER A 63 -4.69 18.44 4.01
CA SER A 63 -5.09 19.53 4.90
C SER A 63 -5.16 19.09 6.35
N LEU A 64 -5.68 17.88 6.61
CA LEU A 64 -5.74 17.29 7.93
C LEU A 64 -4.33 17.05 8.49
N GLU A 65 -3.45 16.44 7.69
CA GLU A 65 -2.04 16.20 8.05
C GLU A 65 -1.32 17.53 8.34
N ARG A 66 -1.49 18.55 7.49
CA ARG A 66 -0.89 19.89 7.71
C ARG A 66 -1.44 20.57 8.95
N TYR A 67 -2.72 20.43 9.22
CA TYR A 67 -3.32 20.98 10.44
C TYR A 67 -2.70 20.35 11.67
N ILE A 68 -2.58 19.01 11.73
CA ILE A 68 -1.93 18.33 12.86
C ILE A 68 -0.47 18.78 12.98
N LYS A 69 0.27 18.86 11.87
CA LYS A 69 1.66 19.34 11.84
C LYS A 69 1.83 20.81 12.24
N SER A 70 0.77 21.62 12.25
CA SER A 70 0.88 22.99 12.78
C SER A 70 1.20 23.01 14.28
N GLY A 71 0.87 21.95 15.02
CA GLY A 71 1.23 21.77 16.43
C GLY A 71 2.71 21.51 16.68
N ASN A 72 3.51 21.25 15.64
CA ASN A 72 4.95 20.98 15.75
C ASN A 72 5.76 22.19 16.27
N ASP A 73 5.18 23.39 16.30
CA ASP A 73 5.80 24.59 16.85
C ASP A 73 5.80 24.63 18.40
N GLY A 74 5.15 23.67 19.06
CA GLY A 74 5.01 23.57 20.51
C GLY A 74 4.13 24.65 21.15
N THR A 75 3.48 25.49 20.35
CA THR A 75 2.70 26.67 20.79
C THR A 75 1.26 26.63 20.29
N THR A 76 1.07 26.21 19.03
CA THR A 76 -0.23 26.05 18.41
C THR A 76 -1.01 24.97 19.13
N LYS A 77 -2.18 25.34 19.65
CA LYS A 77 -3.13 24.40 20.26
C LYS A 77 -4.06 23.89 19.17
N LEU A 78 -3.99 22.59 18.90
CA LEU A 78 -4.91 21.90 18.01
C LEU A 78 -6.24 21.70 18.73
N GLU A 79 -7.30 21.56 17.93
CA GLU A 79 -8.66 21.27 18.39
C GLU A 79 -9.20 20.03 17.68
N GLU A 80 -9.74 19.07 18.44
CA GLU A 80 -10.36 17.85 17.92
C GLU A 80 -11.48 18.18 16.92
N SER A 81 -12.31 19.18 17.24
CA SER A 81 -13.40 19.68 16.41
C SER A 81 -12.95 20.09 15.00
N VAL A 82 -11.78 20.71 14.85
CA VAL A 82 -11.26 21.13 13.55
C VAL A 82 -10.82 19.93 12.74
N MET A 83 -10.13 18.95 13.35
CA MET A 83 -9.76 17.70 12.68
C MET A 83 -11.00 16.93 12.21
N LEU A 84 -12.02 16.83 13.06
CA LEU A 84 -13.32 16.24 12.73
C LEU A 84 -14.00 16.96 11.57
N SER A 85 -13.98 18.29 11.54
CA SER A 85 -14.60 19.08 10.47
C SER A 85 -13.95 18.86 9.10
N ILE A 86 -12.62 18.66 9.07
CA ILE A 86 -11.88 18.34 7.84
C ILE A 86 -12.18 16.90 7.41
N TYR A 87 -12.12 15.96 8.35
CA TYR A 87 -12.31 14.53 8.10
C TYR A 87 -13.71 14.19 7.56
N SER A 88 -14.75 14.79 8.15
CA SER A 88 -16.16 14.63 7.74
C SER A 88 -16.58 15.57 6.60
N ASN A 89 -15.71 16.51 6.19
CA ASN A 89 -16.06 17.63 5.32
C ASN A 89 -17.37 18.29 5.78
N GLU A 90 -17.41 18.77 7.03
CA GLU A 90 -18.62 19.35 7.66
C GLU A 90 -19.24 20.48 6.81
N SER A 91 -18.39 21.25 6.12
CA SER A 91 -18.83 22.31 5.20
C SER A 91 -19.57 21.82 3.95
N GLY A 92 -19.43 20.53 3.61
CA GLY A 92 -19.93 19.89 2.40
C GLY A 92 -19.31 20.42 1.10
N THR A 93 -18.26 21.25 1.17
CA THR A 93 -17.72 21.99 0.03
C THR A 93 -16.20 22.08 -0.03
N LEU A 94 -15.46 21.43 0.88
CA LEU A 94 -14.00 21.42 0.84
C LEU A 94 -13.50 20.94 -0.53
N PHE A 95 -12.58 21.69 -1.13
CA PHE A 95 -12.02 21.44 -2.46
C PHE A 95 -13.08 21.32 -3.57
N ASN A 96 -14.16 22.12 -3.48
CA ASN A 96 -15.29 22.10 -4.42
C ASN A 96 -15.96 20.72 -4.54
N SER A 97 -15.94 19.95 -3.46
CA SER A 97 -16.43 18.58 -3.43
C SER A 97 -17.35 18.35 -2.23
N SER A 98 -18.41 17.58 -2.44
CA SER A 98 -19.27 17.06 -1.37
C SER A 98 -18.79 15.72 -0.82
N LYS A 99 -17.65 15.22 -1.30
CA LYS A 99 -17.04 13.99 -0.80
C LYS A 99 -16.35 14.27 0.53
N ASP A 100 -16.21 13.25 1.35
CA ASP A 100 -15.51 13.31 2.63
C ASP A 100 -14.61 12.08 2.82
N LEU A 101 -13.68 12.14 3.77
CA LEU A 101 -12.81 11.01 4.12
C LEU A 101 -13.57 9.98 4.97
N GLU A 102 -14.31 10.45 5.98
CA GLU A 102 -14.95 9.62 7.00
C GLU A 102 -15.86 8.50 6.43
N SER A 103 -16.67 8.82 5.42
CA SER A 103 -17.59 7.90 4.76
C SER A 103 -16.88 6.89 3.86
N LYS A 104 -15.60 7.13 3.54
CA LYS A 104 -14.74 6.23 2.75
C LYS A 104 -13.64 5.55 3.53
N THR A 105 -13.45 5.89 4.80
CA THR A 105 -12.61 5.12 5.71
C THR A 105 -13.26 3.78 5.94
N TYR A 106 -12.62 2.72 5.46
CA TYR A 106 -13.10 1.36 5.65
C TYR A 106 -13.15 0.98 7.13
N ASP A 107 -14.26 0.37 7.53
CA ASP A 107 -14.61 0.09 8.91
C ASP A 107 -15.30 -1.27 8.97
N GLU A 108 -14.55 -2.28 9.39
CA GLU A 108 -15.07 -3.63 9.61
C GLU A 108 -14.51 -4.20 10.92
N ALA A 109 -15.34 -4.95 11.62
CA ALA A 109 -14.98 -5.54 12.91
C ALA A 109 -13.91 -6.64 12.81
N THR A 110 -13.61 -7.11 11.60
CA THR A 110 -12.63 -8.17 11.33
C THR A 110 -11.21 -7.64 11.09
N LEU A 111 -11.03 -6.32 11.04
CA LEU A 111 -9.72 -5.68 10.92
C LEU A 111 -8.88 -5.93 12.18
N THR A 112 -7.60 -6.26 12.01
CA THR A 112 -6.66 -6.37 13.14
C THR A 112 -6.54 -5.02 13.85
N VAL A 113 -6.50 -3.94 13.07
CA VAL A 113 -6.53 -2.56 13.60
C VAL A 113 -7.57 -1.77 12.82
N ASN A 114 -8.61 -1.28 13.50
CA ASN A 114 -9.63 -0.47 12.88
C ASN A 114 -9.23 1.01 12.87
N VAL A 115 -8.55 1.43 11.80
CA VAL A 115 -8.07 2.81 11.62
C VAL A 115 -9.17 3.85 11.78
N LYS A 116 -10.43 3.55 11.44
CA LYS A 116 -11.51 4.52 11.63
C LYS A 116 -11.66 4.91 13.09
N SER A 117 -11.60 3.93 13.99
CA SER A 117 -11.60 4.16 15.44
C SER A 117 -10.31 4.87 15.88
N GLU A 118 -9.15 4.38 15.43
CA GLU A 118 -7.85 4.95 15.79
C GLU A 118 -7.73 6.44 15.41
N VAL A 119 -8.24 6.86 14.25
CA VAL A 119 -8.18 8.25 13.80
C VAL A 119 -8.91 9.19 14.78
N TYR A 120 -10.04 8.77 15.33
CA TYR A 120 -10.74 9.55 16.36
C TYR A 120 -9.91 9.69 17.63
N ASP A 121 -9.22 8.63 18.04
CA ASP A 121 -8.38 8.65 19.23
C ASP A 121 -7.09 9.45 19.00
N TYR A 122 -6.50 9.40 17.80
CA TYR A 122 -5.38 10.27 17.44
C TYR A 122 -5.76 11.74 17.32
N PHE A 123 -7.00 12.09 16.99
CA PHE A 123 -7.44 13.48 17.06
C PHE A 123 -7.45 14.00 18.50
N LYS A 124 -7.97 13.23 19.45
CA LYS A 124 -7.92 13.56 20.90
C LYS A 124 -6.49 13.60 21.42
N SER A 125 -5.66 12.66 20.96
CA SER A 125 -4.25 12.59 21.31
C SER A 125 -3.49 13.84 20.83
N ALA A 126 -3.69 14.24 19.57
CA ALA A 126 -3.09 15.45 19.00
C ALA A 126 -3.56 16.73 19.71
N GLU A 127 -4.86 16.84 20.02
CA GLU A 127 -5.39 17.95 20.83
C GLU A 127 -4.71 17.97 22.20
N THR A 128 -4.63 16.83 22.89
CA THR A 128 -4.02 16.72 24.22
C THR A 128 -2.54 17.11 24.21
N ALA A 129 -1.77 16.60 23.24
CA ALA A 129 -0.33 16.81 23.15
C ALA A 129 0.06 18.24 22.72
N SER A 130 -0.73 18.87 21.85
CA SER A 130 -0.38 20.17 21.25
C SER A 130 -0.44 21.36 22.22
N GLY A 131 0.21 22.46 21.84
CA GLY A 131 0.37 23.65 22.69
C GLY A 131 1.31 23.45 23.88
N ASN A 132 2.15 22.41 23.84
CA ASN A 132 3.14 22.11 24.87
C ASN A 132 4.50 21.81 24.22
N ALA A 133 5.51 22.64 24.52
CA ALA A 133 6.86 22.48 23.99
C ALA A 133 7.58 21.21 24.50
N ASP A 134 7.17 20.67 25.65
CA ASP A 134 7.76 19.44 26.22
C ASP A 134 7.43 18.20 25.39
N ASN A 135 6.43 18.29 24.51
CA ASN A 135 6.01 17.21 23.60
C ASN A 135 6.67 17.33 22.21
N ILE A 136 7.62 18.25 22.02
CA ILE A 136 8.30 18.48 20.75
C ILE A 136 9.68 17.83 20.75
N TYR A 137 9.87 16.85 19.88
CA TYR A 137 11.13 16.16 19.66
C TYR A 137 11.55 16.36 18.20
N GLU A 138 12.77 16.86 17.97
CA GLU A 138 13.31 17.10 16.63
C GLU A 138 12.37 17.92 15.72
N GLY A 139 11.60 18.84 16.32
CA GLY A 139 10.64 19.69 15.62
C GLY A 139 9.35 18.99 15.19
N ARG A 140 8.97 17.88 15.85
CA ARG A 140 7.73 17.14 15.62
C ARG A 140 6.97 16.95 16.93
N LEU A 141 5.63 16.98 16.85
CA LEU A 141 4.75 16.74 17.98
C LEU A 141 4.54 15.23 18.19
N PHE A 142 4.76 14.77 19.42
CA PHE A 142 4.48 13.40 19.85
C PHE A 142 3.46 13.38 20.99
N ASP A 143 2.68 12.31 21.07
CA ASP A 143 1.80 12.07 22.20
C ASP A 143 2.52 11.42 23.40
N ALA A 144 1.79 11.14 24.48
CA ALA A 144 2.36 10.62 25.72
C ALA A 144 2.98 9.22 25.56
N GLU A 145 2.56 8.48 24.54
CA GLU A 145 3.03 7.15 24.19
C GLU A 145 4.15 7.19 23.12
N GLY A 146 4.48 8.38 22.59
CA GLY A 146 5.52 8.56 21.58
C GLY A 146 5.05 8.29 20.15
N HIS A 147 3.74 8.24 19.89
CA HIS A 147 3.23 8.28 18.52
C HIS A 147 3.33 9.70 17.97
N GLU A 148 3.67 9.85 16.69
CA GLU A 148 3.48 11.11 15.97
C GLU A 148 2.05 11.13 15.37
N PRO A 149 1.08 11.86 15.96
CA PRO A 149 -0.32 11.75 15.54
C PRO A 149 -0.52 12.11 14.06
N ALA A 150 0.30 13.01 13.52
CA ALA A 150 0.28 13.37 12.11
C ALA A 150 0.57 12.17 11.20
N GLN A 151 1.53 11.31 11.54
CA GLN A 151 1.86 10.13 10.75
C GLN A 151 0.83 9.03 10.93
N MET A 152 0.38 8.80 12.17
CA MET A 152 -0.63 7.78 12.45
C MET A 152 -1.93 8.05 11.69
N VAL A 153 -2.42 9.30 11.71
CA VAL A 153 -3.59 9.72 10.93
C VAL A 153 -3.32 9.64 9.44
N ALA A 154 -2.23 10.26 8.95
CA ALA A 154 -1.98 10.35 7.52
C ALA A 154 -1.79 8.97 6.87
N LYS A 155 -0.92 8.12 7.43
CA LYS A 155 -0.63 6.79 6.89
C LYS A 155 -1.77 5.81 7.13
N GLY A 156 -2.42 5.88 8.29
CA GLY A 156 -3.63 5.11 8.55
C GLY A 156 -4.68 5.36 7.46
N LEU A 157 -5.00 6.63 7.17
CA LEU A 157 -5.98 6.99 6.13
C LEU A 157 -5.48 6.75 4.71
N MET A 158 -4.16 6.77 4.45
CA MET A 158 -3.62 6.25 3.19
C MET A 158 -4.02 4.80 2.96
N GLY A 159 -3.98 3.95 4.00
CA GLY A 159 -4.43 2.56 3.94
C GLY A 159 -5.95 2.42 3.87
N ALA A 160 -6.65 2.97 4.87
CA ALA A 160 -8.07 2.75 5.09
C ALA A 160 -8.99 3.47 4.09
N VAL A 161 -8.51 4.54 3.45
CA VAL A 161 -9.24 5.26 2.40
C VAL A 161 -8.60 5.00 1.05
N LEU A 162 -7.38 5.52 0.82
CA LEU A 162 -6.84 5.59 -0.54
C LEU A 162 -6.57 4.19 -1.10
N TYR A 163 -5.84 3.37 -0.35
CA TYR A 163 -5.47 2.03 -0.77
C TYR A 163 -6.67 1.09 -0.82
N TYR A 164 -7.44 0.98 0.28
CA TYR A 164 -8.64 0.15 0.32
C TYR A 164 -9.61 0.47 -0.82
N GLN A 165 -9.97 1.75 -1.00
CA GLN A 165 -10.94 2.12 -2.02
C GLN A 165 -10.41 1.78 -3.41
N ALA A 166 -9.12 1.99 -3.69
CA ALA A 166 -8.54 1.62 -4.98
C ALA A 166 -8.57 0.11 -5.21
N VAL A 167 -7.86 -0.67 -4.39
CA VAL A 167 -7.54 -2.07 -4.71
C VAL A 167 -8.61 -3.07 -4.29
N SER A 168 -9.42 -2.74 -3.28
CA SER A 168 -10.42 -3.65 -2.72
C SER A 168 -11.85 -3.27 -3.08
N TYR A 169 -12.12 -2.01 -3.45
CA TYR A 169 -13.45 -1.56 -3.85
C TYR A 169 -13.54 -1.31 -5.35
N TYR A 170 -12.87 -0.29 -5.89
CA TYR A 170 -13.02 0.13 -7.29
C TYR A 170 -12.45 -0.89 -8.29
N LEU A 171 -11.38 -1.60 -7.90
CA LEU A 171 -10.82 -2.69 -8.69
C LEU A 171 -11.43 -4.07 -8.38
N SER A 172 -12.49 -4.15 -7.58
CA SER A 172 -13.18 -5.42 -7.32
C SER A 172 -13.93 -5.95 -8.55
N ASP A 173 -14.19 -7.25 -8.59
CA ASP A 173 -15.02 -7.88 -9.63
C ASP A 173 -16.40 -7.21 -9.73
N GLU A 174 -17.02 -6.84 -8.60
CA GLU A 174 -18.33 -6.17 -8.60
C GLU A 174 -18.30 -4.84 -9.36
N LYS A 175 -17.22 -4.07 -9.24
CA LYS A 175 -17.07 -2.79 -9.93
C LYS A 175 -16.62 -2.96 -11.38
N LEU A 176 -15.84 -4.00 -11.67
CA LEU A 176 -15.36 -4.28 -13.02
C LEU A 176 -16.30 -5.20 -13.82
N ASP A 177 -17.44 -5.63 -13.27
CA ASP A 177 -18.54 -6.30 -13.98
C ASP A 177 -19.77 -5.38 -14.13
N THR A 178 -19.51 -4.07 -14.30
CA THR A 178 -20.53 -3.04 -14.51
C THR A 178 -20.69 -2.67 -15.99
N ASP A 179 -21.58 -1.73 -16.29
CA ASP A 179 -21.79 -1.24 -17.65
C ASP A 179 -20.51 -0.68 -18.29
N ASN A 180 -20.27 -1.10 -19.53
CA ASN A 180 -19.20 -0.60 -20.39
C ASN A 180 -19.70 -0.28 -21.81
N GLU A 181 -20.91 0.31 -21.88
CA GLU A 181 -21.55 0.66 -23.16
C GLU A 181 -22.07 2.10 -23.15
N GLU A 182 -22.72 2.53 -22.05
CA GLU A 182 -23.31 3.86 -21.95
C GLU A 182 -22.26 4.90 -21.54
N VAL A 183 -21.90 5.77 -22.48
CA VAL A 183 -20.95 6.86 -22.22
C VAL A 183 -21.67 8.03 -21.55
N THR A 184 -21.22 8.36 -20.34
CA THR A 184 -21.54 9.63 -19.68
C THR A 184 -20.47 10.67 -20.02
N GLU A 185 -20.88 11.81 -20.57
CA GLU A 185 -19.96 12.89 -20.93
C GLU A 185 -19.09 13.32 -19.74
N GLY A 186 -17.78 13.37 -19.94
CA GLY A 186 -16.79 13.71 -18.92
C GLY A 186 -16.41 12.59 -17.96
N LYS A 187 -17.07 11.42 -18.01
CA LYS A 187 -16.82 10.27 -17.10
C LYS A 187 -16.55 8.94 -17.79
N GLY A 188 -17.01 8.80 -19.03
CA GLY A 188 -16.90 7.55 -19.78
C GLY A 188 -18.04 6.61 -19.41
N THR A 189 -17.84 5.33 -19.65
CA THR A 189 -18.74 4.29 -19.14
C THR A 189 -18.61 4.15 -17.62
N ALA A 190 -19.51 3.39 -16.99
CA ALA A 190 -19.41 3.13 -15.55
C ALA A 190 -18.11 2.40 -15.19
N MET A 191 -17.68 1.43 -16.01
CA MET A 191 -16.45 0.67 -15.78
C MET A 191 -15.20 1.54 -15.94
N GLU A 192 -15.17 2.38 -16.98
CA GLU A 192 -14.12 3.35 -17.22
C GLU A 192 -13.96 4.31 -16.03
N HIS A 193 -15.07 4.88 -15.57
CA HIS A 193 -15.08 5.79 -14.43
C HIS A 193 -14.59 5.12 -13.15
N TYR A 194 -15.01 3.88 -12.84
CA TYR A 194 -14.51 3.19 -11.65
C TYR A 194 -13.00 2.90 -11.72
N TRP A 195 -12.47 2.59 -12.90
CA TRP A 195 -11.04 2.45 -13.11
C TRP A 195 -10.30 3.78 -12.89
N ASP A 196 -10.86 4.87 -13.40
CA ASP A 196 -10.34 6.23 -13.21
C ASP A 196 -10.36 6.65 -11.73
N GLU A 197 -11.43 6.30 -10.99
CA GLU A 197 -11.50 6.51 -9.54
C GLU A 197 -10.43 5.71 -8.78
N ALA A 198 -10.13 4.47 -9.18
CA ALA A 198 -9.02 3.71 -8.59
C ALA A 198 -7.66 4.40 -8.85
N PHE A 199 -7.42 4.86 -10.08
CA PHE A 199 -6.23 5.62 -10.45
C PHE A 199 -6.11 6.91 -9.63
N GLY A 200 -7.21 7.65 -9.44
CA GLY A 200 -7.23 8.89 -8.67
C GLY A 200 -6.72 8.74 -7.23
N TYR A 201 -6.98 7.59 -6.58
CA TYR A 201 -6.47 7.31 -5.24
C TYR A 201 -4.98 6.95 -5.20
N PHE A 202 -4.37 6.57 -6.32
CA PHE A 202 -2.92 6.39 -6.39
C PHE A 202 -2.20 7.73 -6.22
N GLY A 203 -2.85 8.83 -6.63
CA GLY A 203 -2.35 10.19 -6.41
C GLY A 203 -1.24 10.60 -7.37
N ALA A 204 -1.07 9.88 -8.48
CA ALA A 204 -0.11 10.21 -9.52
C ALA A 204 -0.65 11.32 -10.44
N ALA A 205 0.25 12.16 -10.95
CA ALA A 205 -0.09 13.05 -12.06
C ALA A 205 -0.33 12.24 -13.36
N ALA A 206 -1.09 12.82 -14.29
CA ALA A 206 -1.41 12.13 -15.55
C ALA A 206 -0.15 11.81 -16.39
N ASP A 207 0.93 12.57 -16.24
CA ASP A 207 2.21 12.39 -16.93
C ASP A 207 3.31 11.84 -16.00
N TYR A 208 2.90 11.03 -15.03
CA TYR A 208 3.73 10.49 -13.95
C TYR A 208 5.14 10.02 -14.32
N PRO A 209 5.38 9.26 -15.41
CA PRO A 209 6.71 8.74 -15.72
C PRO A 209 7.69 9.82 -16.20
N VAL A 210 7.18 10.90 -16.81
CA VAL A 210 8.02 11.90 -17.49
C VAL A 210 8.08 13.24 -16.77
N ASN A 211 7.09 13.52 -15.91
CA ASN A 211 7.04 14.79 -15.18
C ASN A 211 7.65 14.65 -13.78
N THR A 212 8.89 15.11 -13.65
CA THR A 212 9.63 15.14 -12.37
C THR A 212 9.14 16.23 -11.43
N GLU A 213 8.52 17.29 -11.97
CA GLU A 213 8.04 18.45 -11.21
C GLU A 213 6.58 18.32 -10.77
N ALA A 214 5.86 17.32 -11.29
CA ALA A 214 4.46 17.10 -10.94
C ALA A 214 4.31 16.78 -9.45
N THR A 215 3.26 17.36 -8.85
CA THR A 215 2.86 16.99 -7.50
C THR A 215 2.30 15.58 -7.52
N ASN A 216 3.03 14.65 -6.91
CA ASN A 216 2.58 13.30 -6.64
C ASN A 216 2.19 13.20 -5.18
N TRP A 217 1.00 12.66 -4.94
CA TRP A 217 0.41 12.57 -3.61
C TRP A 217 0.60 11.17 -3.05
N TYR A 218 0.89 11.09 -1.75
CA TYR A 218 0.84 9.85 -0.96
C TYR A 218 1.44 8.64 -1.68
N TRP A 219 0.64 7.67 -2.13
CA TRP A 219 1.12 6.41 -2.70
C TRP A 219 2.04 6.62 -3.90
N ALA A 220 1.70 7.49 -4.85
CA ALA A 220 2.58 7.84 -5.96
C ALA A 220 3.89 8.48 -5.47
N LYS A 221 3.85 9.38 -4.47
CA LYS A 221 5.07 9.95 -3.88
C LYS A 221 5.97 8.86 -3.28
N TYR A 222 5.40 7.94 -2.52
CA TYR A 222 6.14 6.85 -1.92
C TYR A 222 6.70 5.88 -2.95
N ALA A 223 5.93 5.54 -3.99
CA ALA A 223 6.39 4.68 -5.07
C ALA A 223 7.63 5.27 -5.77
N LYS A 224 7.61 6.56 -6.15
CA LYS A 224 8.81 7.21 -6.69
C LYS A 224 9.98 7.25 -5.71
N SER A 225 9.71 7.44 -4.42
CA SER A 225 10.75 7.53 -3.39
C SER A 225 11.47 6.19 -3.15
N ARG A 226 10.88 5.06 -3.53
CA ARG A 226 11.48 3.72 -3.42
C ARG A 226 12.07 3.19 -4.73
N ALA A 227 11.78 3.83 -5.85
CA ALA A 227 12.16 3.36 -7.18
C ALA A 227 13.68 3.15 -7.39
N GLY A 228 14.53 3.82 -6.62
CA GLY A 228 15.98 3.60 -6.65
C GLY A 228 16.43 2.23 -6.11
N VAL A 229 15.59 1.55 -5.34
CA VAL A 229 15.87 0.24 -4.71
C VAL A 229 14.89 -0.83 -5.20
N TYR A 230 13.60 -0.50 -5.25
CA TYR A 230 12.54 -1.39 -5.69
C TYR A 230 11.44 -0.57 -6.38
N ASP A 231 11.40 -0.61 -7.71
CA ASP A 231 10.50 0.23 -8.51
C ASP A 231 9.18 -0.45 -8.84
N VAL A 232 8.18 -0.15 -8.03
CA VAL A 232 6.77 -0.47 -8.31
C VAL A 232 6.02 0.70 -8.96
N SER A 233 6.64 1.88 -9.06
CA SER A 233 6.00 3.09 -9.56
C SER A 233 5.68 2.99 -11.05
N GLY A 234 6.63 2.50 -11.84
CA GLY A 234 6.46 2.25 -13.26
C GLY A 234 5.47 1.12 -13.54
N GLU A 235 5.54 0.04 -12.75
CA GLU A 235 4.67 -1.13 -12.89
C GLU A 235 3.19 -0.77 -12.64
N ILE A 236 2.89 -0.11 -11.52
CA ILE A 236 1.51 0.29 -11.16
C ILE A 236 0.95 1.26 -12.20
N PHE A 237 1.71 2.29 -12.58
CA PHE A 237 1.22 3.30 -13.52
C PHE A 237 0.98 2.71 -14.92
N THR A 238 1.91 1.86 -15.40
CA THR A 238 1.75 1.18 -16.69
C THR A 238 0.53 0.27 -16.70
N ALA A 239 0.28 -0.44 -15.61
CA ALA A 239 -0.90 -1.29 -15.49
C ALA A 239 -2.20 -0.47 -15.51
N PHE A 240 -2.24 0.70 -14.87
CA PHE A 240 -3.37 1.62 -14.96
C PHE A 240 -3.65 2.06 -16.40
N LEU A 241 -2.62 2.42 -17.17
CA LEU A 241 -2.75 2.79 -18.58
C LEU A 241 -3.26 1.63 -19.44
N LYS A 242 -2.62 0.47 -19.32
CA LYS A 242 -2.97 -0.72 -20.10
C LYS A 242 -4.39 -1.18 -19.79
N GLY A 243 -4.79 -1.21 -18.52
CA GLY A 243 -6.13 -1.65 -18.14
C GLY A 243 -7.22 -0.65 -18.55
N ARG A 244 -6.97 0.66 -18.48
CA ARG A 244 -7.94 1.67 -18.95
C ARG A 244 -8.14 1.61 -20.47
N ALA A 245 -7.07 1.37 -21.23
CA ALA A 245 -7.14 1.11 -22.67
C ALA A 245 -7.89 -0.20 -22.97
N ALA A 246 -7.63 -1.25 -22.19
CA ALA A 246 -8.30 -2.55 -22.33
C ALA A 246 -9.81 -2.47 -22.10
N ILE A 247 -10.26 -1.70 -21.10
CA ILE A 247 -11.70 -1.43 -20.87
C ILE A 247 -12.33 -0.79 -22.12
N THR A 248 -11.67 0.23 -22.68
CA THR A 248 -12.15 0.92 -23.90
C THR A 248 -12.27 -0.05 -25.08
N ALA A 249 -11.30 -0.96 -25.21
CA ALA A 249 -11.25 -1.98 -26.26
C ALA A 249 -12.15 -3.21 -25.98
N LYS A 250 -12.82 -3.26 -24.82
CA LYS A 250 -13.59 -4.42 -24.32
C LYS A 250 -12.75 -5.70 -24.19
N ASP A 251 -11.46 -5.54 -23.93
CA ASP A 251 -10.51 -6.62 -23.66
C ASP A 251 -10.42 -6.87 -22.15
N TYR A 252 -11.37 -7.67 -21.66
CA TYR A 252 -11.51 -7.90 -20.22
C TYR A 252 -10.44 -8.84 -19.65
N ASP A 253 -9.85 -9.71 -20.47
CA ASP A 253 -8.73 -10.56 -20.04
C ASP A 253 -7.49 -9.71 -19.73
N THR A 254 -7.15 -8.75 -20.60
CA THR A 254 -6.04 -7.83 -20.34
C THR A 254 -6.36 -6.89 -19.17
N ARG A 255 -7.59 -6.38 -19.07
CA ARG A 255 -8.03 -5.57 -17.93
C ARG A 255 -7.79 -6.29 -16.61
N ASP A 256 -8.24 -7.54 -16.50
CA ASP A 256 -8.12 -8.33 -15.26
C ASP A 256 -6.66 -8.62 -14.93
N ALA A 257 -5.83 -8.93 -15.94
CA ALA A 257 -4.40 -9.08 -15.75
C ALA A 257 -3.74 -7.79 -15.23
N GLN A 258 -4.13 -6.61 -15.73
CA GLN A 258 -3.59 -5.34 -15.23
C GLN A 258 -4.09 -4.98 -13.84
N ARG A 259 -5.35 -5.28 -13.52
CA ARG A 259 -5.90 -5.15 -12.17
C ARG A 259 -5.06 -5.96 -11.19
N ASP A 260 -4.77 -7.21 -11.50
CA ASP A 260 -4.02 -8.11 -10.61
C ASP A 260 -2.60 -7.60 -10.38
N ILE A 261 -1.96 -7.01 -11.41
CA ILE A 261 -0.66 -6.33 -11.26
C ILE A 261 -0.77 -5.15 -10.29
N ILE A 262 -1.77 -4.27 -10.45
CA ILE A 262 -1.95 -3.11 -9.57
C ILE A 262 -2.14 -3.56 -8.12
N VAL A 263 -3.03 -4.52 -7.88
CA VAL A 263 -3.35 -5.04 -6.54
C VAL A 263 -2.09 -5.60 -5.87
N ALA A 264 -1.33 -6.45 -6.57
CA ALA A 264 -0.12 -7.06 -6.03
C ALA A 264 1.00 -6.04 -5.78
N LYS A 265 1.29 -5.20 -6.78
CA LYS A 265 2.40 -4.22 -6.70
C LYS A 265 2.16 -3.11 -5.69
N TRP A 266 0.90 -2.74 -5.47
CA TRP A 266 0.58 -1.77 -4.44
C TRP A 266 0.68 -2.38 -3.04
N GLU A 267 0.40 -3.67 -2.84
CA GLU A 267 0.71 -4.33 -1.56
C GLU A 267 2.22 -4.41 -1.30
N GLU A 268 3.03 -4.73 -2.34
CA GLU A 268 4.49 -4.65 -2.24
C GLU A 268 4.95 -3.23 -1.86
N LEU A 269 4.34 -2.18 -2.43
CA LEU A 269 4.60 -0.79 -2.07
C LEU A 269 4.37 -0.51 -0.58
N VAL A 270 3.30 -1.06 0.00
CA VAL A 270 3.05 -0.95 1.44
C VAL A 270 4.18 -1.61 2.21
N ALA A 271 4.51 -2.87 1.88
CA ALA A 271 5.51 -3.66 2.59
C ALA A 271 6.92 -3.06 2.53
N ILE A 272 7.36 -2.54 1.38
CA ILE A 272 8.68 -1.91 1.26
C ILE A 272 8.80 -0.63 2.09
N ASN A 273 7.69 0.09 2.32
CA ASN A 273 7.70 1.26 3.21
C ASN A 273 7.84 0.86 4.67
N VAL A 274 7.19 -0.23 5.11
CA VAL A 274 7.43 -0.78 6.46
C VAL A 274 8.92 -1.10 6.64
N ILE A 275 9.52 -1.83 5.69
CA ILE A 275 10.94 -2.21 5.76
C ILE A 275 11.86 -0.98 5.77
N HIS A 276 11.61 0.01 4.90
CA HIS A 276 12.38 1.24 4.82
C HIS A 276 12.47 1.94 6.18
N TYR A 277 11.31 2.12 6.84
CA TYR A 277 11.28 2.81 8.13
C TYR A 277 11.89 1.99 9.26
N LEU A 278 11.74 0.66 9.25
CA LEU A 278 12.46 -0.20 10.19
C LEU A 278 13.98 -0.11 10.01
N ASN A 279 14.47 0.03 8.78
CA ASN A 279 15.89 0.25 8.52
C ASN A 279 16.37 1.63 8.99
N ALA A 280 15.53 2.66 8.85
CA ALA A 280 15.84 3.99 9.37
C ALA A 280 16.00 3.99 10.90
N ILE A 281 15.08 3.35 11.63
CA ILE A 281 15.12 3.20 13.10
C ILE A 281 16.46 2.62 13.59
N LEU A 282 17.04 1.65 12.86
CA LEU A 282 18.33 1.04 13.22
C LEU A 282 19.52 2.01 13.13
N THR A 283 19.35 3.13 12.42
CA THR A 283 20.38 4.15 12.20
C THR A 283 20.11 5.47 12.90
N ASP A 284 18.90 5.66 13.42
CA ASP A 284 18.50 6.86 14.13
C ASP A 284 19.28 7.02 15.45
N THR A 285 19.57 8.28 15.78
CA THR A 285 20.38 8.63 16.95
C THR A 285 19.66 9.57 17.92
N THR A 286 18.46 10.03 17.56
CA THR A 286 17.61 10.92 18.37
C THR A 286 16.30 10.21 18.67
N ASP A 287 15.67 10.57 19.80
CA ASP A 287 14.40 9.98 20.19
C ASP A 287 13.27 10.38 19.24
N GLY A 288 13.23 11.64 18.78
CA GLY A 288 12.22 12.09 17.82
C GLY A 288 12.33 11.42 16.46
N ASP A 289 13.53 11.16 15.94
CA ASP A 289 13.66 10.43 14.67
C ASP A 289 13.25 8.96 14.83
N ARG A 290 13.64 8.31 15.95
CA ARG A 290 13.18 6.95 16.26
C ARG A 290 11.66 6.86 16.34
N MET A 291 11.02 7.74 17.12
CA MET A 291 9.55 7.76 17.27
C MET A 291 8.85 8.08 15.94
N HIS A 292 9.42 8.97 15.13
CA HIS A 292 8.92 9.33 13.81
C HIS A 292 8.91 8.12 12.87
N HIS A 293 10.06 7.49 12.67
CA HIS A 293 10.17 6.34 11.76
C HIS A 293 9.41 5.12 12.30
N TRP A 294 9.34 4.93 13.62
CA TRP A 294 8.48 3.90 14.22
C TRP A 294 7.00 4.13 13.94
N SER A 295 6.51 5.37 14.10
CA SER A 295 5.12 5.74 13.81
C SER A 295 4.78 5.48 12.33
N GLU A 296 5.69 5.85 11.40
CA GLU A 296 5.49 5.55 9.98
C GLU A 296 5.52 4.04 9.70
N ALA A 297 6.47 3.29 10.27
CA ALA A 297 6.56 1.83 10.09
C ALA A 297 5.28 1.12 10.56
N LEU A 298 4.78 1.45 11.75
CA LEU A 298 3.56 0.88 12.33
C LEU A 298 2.33 1.21 11.49
N ALA A 299 2.15 2.48 11.13
CA ALA A 299 0.97 2.89 10.38
C ALA A 299 0.97 2.36 8.93
N PHE A 300 2.14 2.18 8.31
CA PHE A 300 2.25 1.43 7.05
C PHE A 300 1.95 -0.06 7.25
N ALA A 301 2.36 -0.68 8.36
CA ALA A 301 2.03 -2.07 8.65
C ALA A 301 0.52 -2.29 8.79
N TRP A 302 -0.20 -1.34 9.39
CA TRP A 302 -1.67 -1.35 9.41
C TRP A 302 -2.28 -1.32 8.02
N CYS A 303 -1.59 -0.76 7.01
CA CYS A 303 -2.13 -0.68 5.66
C CYS A 303 -2.25 -2.05 4.98
N LEU A 304 -1.43 -3.04 5.38
CA LEU A 304 -1.37 -4.38 4.77
C LEU A 304 -2.70 -5.15 4.86
N GLN A 305 -3.57 -4.79 5.80
CA GLN A 305 -4.87 -5.46 5.98
C GLN A 305 -5.91 -5.08 4.94
N TYR A 306 -5.71 -3.96 4.24
CA TYR A 306 -6.74 -3.33 3.39
C TYR A 306 -6.79 -3.84 1.95
N ASN A 307 -5.90 -4.76 1.57
CA ASN A 307 -6.06 -5.54 0.34
C ASN A 307 -6.93 -6.77 0.60
N ALA A 308 -8.09 -6.86 -0.05
CA ALA A 308 -8.99 -8.00 0.03
C ALA A 308 -8.33 -9.30 -0.48
N SER A 309 -7.38 -9.17 -1.40
CA SER A 309 -6.58 -10.26 -1.97
C SER A 309 -5.17 -10.32 -1.40
N LYS A 310 -4.97 -9.84 -0.15
CA LYS A 310 -3.63 -9.70 0.44
C LYS A 310 -2.81 -10.99 0.42
N ALA A 311 -1.53 -10.87 0.09
CA ALA A 311 -0.57 -11.97 0.12
C ALA A 311 -0.17 -12.35 1.56
N ILE A 312 -0.09 -11.36 2.46
CA ILE A 312 0.20 -11.62 3.87
C ILE A 312 -1.00 -12.30 4.56
N THR A 313 -0.74 -13.39 5.30
CA THR A 313 -1.79 -14.05 6.09
C THR A 313 -2.16 -13.21 7.30
N ASN A 314 -3.39 -13.35 7.82
CA ASN A 314 -3.80 -12.67 9.05
C ASN A 314 -2.86 -13.00 10.22
N ASP A 315 -2.45 -14.28 10.38
CA ASP A 315 -1.50 -14.67 11.43
C ASP A 315 -0.14 -13.95 11.33
N ASN A 316 0.36 -13.72 10.11
CA ASN A 316 1.62 -12.99 9.92
C ASN A 316 1.44 -11.48 10.09
N LEU A 317 0.29 -10.94 9.65
CA LEU A 317 -0.07 -9.55 9.90
C LEU A 317 -0.15 -9.26 11.40
N ASP A 318 -0.83 -10.12 12.17
CA ASP A 318 -0.95 -9.99 13.63
C ASP A 318 0.42 -10.03 14.31
N LYS A 319 1.34 -10.90 13.85
CA LYS A 319 2.73 -10.91 14.33
C LYS A 319 3.47 -9.64 13.98
N VAL A 320 3.34 -9.16 12.74
CA VAL A 320 3.99 -7.91 12.31
C VAL A 320 3.52 -6.75 13.17
N ILE A 321 2.21 -6.59 13.39
CA ILE A 321 1.67 -5.50 14.20
C ILE A 321 2.08 -5.67 15.67
N ALA A 322 1.96 -6.86 16.25
CA ALA A 322 2.35 -7.11 17.64
C ALA A 322 3.84 -6.86 17.89
N ALA A 323 4.71 -7.19 16.93
CA ALA A 323 6.16 -6.98 17.02
C ALA A 323 6.56 -5.50 16.99
N HIS A 324 5.71 -4.59 16.49
CA HIS A 324 5.98 -3.15 16.58
C HIS A 324 5.82 -2.60 17.99
N GLY A 325 5.02 -3.26 18.85
CA GLY A 325 4.67 -2.76 20.17
C GLY A 325 3.78 -1.50 20.13
N ASN A 326 3.57 -0.90 21.30
CA ASN A 326 2.78 0.32 21.48
C ASN A 326 3.62 1.60 21.56
N ASN A 327 4.94 1.48 21.61
CA ASN A 327 5.89 2.60 21.56
C ASN A 327 7.23 2.09 21.00
N VAL A 328 8.08 3.03 20.60
CA VAL A 328 9.35 2.70 19.94
C VAL A 328 10.35 1.93 20.82
N ASP A 329 10.20 1.99 22.16
CA ASP A 329 11.08 1.28 23.09
C ASP A 329 10.68 -0.19 23.28
N GLU A 330 9.45 -0.56 22.91
CA GLU A 330 9.00 -1.96 22.82
C GLU A 330 9.51 -2.66 21.54
N LEU A 331 9.86 -1.90 20.49
CA LEU A 331 10.40 -2.45 19.24
C LEU A 331 11.89 -2.80 19.40
N THR A 332 12.18 -4.08 19.65
CA THR A 332 13.56 -4.59 19.74
C THR A 332 14.19 -4.86 18.37
N THR A 333 15.51 -5.01 18.33
CA THR A 333 16.21 -5.46 17.11
C THR A 333 15.75 -6.85 16.67
N GLU A 334 15.45 -7.77 17.60
CA GLU A 334 14.86 -9.06 17.24
C GLU A 334 13.49 -8.90 16.56
N ASN A 335 12.64 -7.99 17.04
CA ASN A 335 11.35 -7.70 16.41
C ASN A 335 11.52 -7.12 15.00
N ILE A 336 12.46 -6.19 14.80
CA ILE A 336 12.77 -5.64 13.47
C ILE A 336 13.18 -6.77 12.51
N ILE A 337 14.05 -7.68 12.95
CA ILE A 337 14.49 -8.82 12.15
C ILE A 337 13.31 -9.74 11.82
N GLU A 338 12.42 -10.02 12.79
CA GLU A 338 11.23 -10.82 12.59
C GLU A 338 10.29 -10.21 11.54
N ILE A 339 9.93 -8.93 11.69
CA ILE A 339 9.04 -8.23 10.76
C ILE A 339 9.64 -8.24 9.36
N LYS A 340 10.92 -7.87 9.22
CA LYS A 340 11.61 -7.88 7.92
C LYS A 340 11.64 -9.27 7.31
N SER A 341 11.88 -10.33 8.10
CA SER A 341 11.89 -11.71 7.61
C SER A 341 10.51 -12.18 7.13
N ILE A 342 9.44 -11.80 7.83
CA ILE A 342 8.06 -12.11 7.42
C ILE A 342 7.78 -11.44 6.07
N LEU A 343 7.98 -10.13 5.96
CA LEU A 343 7.70 -9.37 4.74
C LEU A 343 8.59 -9.84 3.58
N GLN A 344 9.88 -10.10 3.83
CA GLN A 344 10.78 -10.65 2.83
C GLN A 344 10.26 -11.97 2.26
N SER A 345 9.86 -12.90 3.13
CA SER A 345 9.37 -14.21 2.73
C SER A 345 8.02 -14.13 2.01
N THR A 346 7.11 -13.27 2.47
CA THR A 346 5.78 -13.11 1.89
C THR A 346 5.83 -12.56 0.47
N TYR A 347 6.65 -11.53 0.22
CA TYR A 347 6.69 -10.84 -1.08
C TYR A 347 7.89 -11.25 -1.94
N GLY A 348 8.70 -12.22 -1.51
CA GLY A 348 9.84 -12.73 -2.28
C GLY A 348 10.95 -11.70 -2.50
N PHE A 349 11.08 -10.69 -1.63
CA PHE A 349 12.12 -9.69 -1.75
C PHE A 349 13.52 -10.31 -1.58
N THR A 350 14.48 -9.84 -2.36
CA THR A 350 15.88 -10.25 -2.20
C THR A 350 16.44 -9.64 -0.91
N SER A 351 17.44 -10.29 -0.31
CA SER A 351 18.12 -9.72 0.87
C SER A 351 18.79 -8.37 0.55
N GLU A 352 19.19 -8.14 -0.69
CA GLU A 352 19.74 -6.85 -1.13
C GLU A 352 18.68 -5.76 -1.07
N VAL A 353 17.46 -6.00 -1.59
CA VAL A 353 16.33 -5.07 -1.48
C VAL A 353 16.02 -4.78 -0.01
N VAL A 354 15.86 -5.81 0.81
CA VAL A 354 15.48 -5.66 2.22
C VAL A 354 16.51 -4.89 3.06
N ASN A 355 17.79 -4.95 2.68
CA ASN A 355 18.86 -4.23 3.38
C ASN A 355 19.14 -2.83 2.81
N SER A 356 18.69 -2.55 1.59
CA SER A 356 18.96 -1.29 0.89
C SER A 356 17.78 -0.33 0.88
N LEU A 357 16.56 -0.84 1.13
CA LEU A 357 15.38 -0.02 1.43
C LEU A 357 15.65 0.82 2.66
#